data_AF-A0A5C9EN66-F1
#
_entry.id   AF-A0A5C9EN66-F1
#
_cell.length_a   1.000
_cell.length_b   1.000
_cell.length_c   1.000
_cell.angle_alpha   90.00
_cell.angle_beta   90.00
_cell.angle_gamma   90.00
#
_symmetry.space_group_name_H-M   'P 1'
#
loop_
_entity.id
_entity.type
_entity.pdbx_description
1 polymer ?
#
loop_
_entity_poly.entity_id
_entity_poly.type
_entity_poly.pdbx_seq_one_letter_code
_entity_poly.pdbx_strand_id
1 'polypeptide(L)'
;MSFLILTLIGLIINIIHSIVFLFVKNKEVIIIMHLIASFFTYYAFRFLLAMNLFLIRPNFIEDQFKKRLFFLLYAILLAIGLTIGYFTDAIHISRYGYPVWSLWFFLFIIILVGGCAILPILAVSYKVFSMMKYRILKRRYFLFYVGIFCFSPLLFLIFLSNFLDNYLLRLITSIYSLLTPFWLYLIYYGIAKNLD
;
A
#
# COMPACT_ATOMS: atom_id res chain seq x y z
N MET A 1 -1.93 12.02 8.58
CA MET A 1 -0.46 11.93 8.74
C MET A 1 0.06 10.49 8.77
N SER A 2 -0.54 9.58 9.54
CA SER A 2 -0.03 8.21 9.71
C SER A 2 0.11 7.38 8.41
N PHE A 3 -0.76 7.58 7.40
CA PHE A 3 -0.60 6.98 6.08
C PHE A 3 0.75 7.35 5.43
N LEU A 4 1.02 8.65 5.29
CA LEU A 4 2.24 9.13 4.63
C LEU A 4 3.49 8.70 5.37
N ILE A 5 3.49 8.75 6.70
CA ILE A 5 4.64 8.36 7.51
C ILE A 5 4.98 6.88 7.28
N LEU A 6 4.00 5.98 7.31
CA LEU A 6 4.26 4.55 7.13
C LEU A 6 4.63 4.20 5.69
N THR A 7 3.97 4.83 4.70
CA THR A 7 4.35 4.69 3.30
C THR A 7 5.78 5.19 3.06
N LEU A 8 6.16 6.32 3.67
CA LEU A 8 7.51 6.88 3.57
C LEU A 8 8.54 5.97 4.25
N ILE A 9 8.25 5.42 5.43
CA ILE A 9 9.11 4.43 6.09
C ILE A 9 9.33 3.23 5.18
N GLY A 10 8.26 2.67 4.60
CA GLY A 10 8.36 1.56 3.65
C GLY A 10 9.22 1.89 2.43
N LEU A 11 9.00 3.07 1.82
CA LEU A 11 9.80 3.54 0.69
C LEU A 11 11.27 3.73 1.04
N ILE A 12 11.57 4.37 2.17
CA ILE A 12 12.95 4.58 2.64
C ILE A 12 13.64 3.22 2.86
N ILE A 13 12.99 2.28 3.54
CA ILE A 13 13.56 0.93 3.75
C ILE A 13 13.80 0.23 2.41
N ASN A 14 12.91 0.38 1.43
CA ASN A 14 13.08 -0.21 0.11
C ASN A 14 14.25 0.40 -0.69
N ILE A 15 14.51 1.70 -0.52
CA ILE A 15 15.69 2.39 -1.07
C ILE A 15 16.96 1.87 -0.38
N ILE A 16 16.98 1.84 0.96
CA ILE A 16 18.13 1.34 1.72
C ILE A 16 18.42 -0.11 1.34
N HIS A 17 17.40 -0.95 1.20
CA HIS A 17 17.51 -2.33 0.73
C HIS A 17 18.26 -2.43 -0.61
N SER A 18 17.92 -1.56 -1.56
CA SER A 18 18.56 -1.53 -2.89
C SER A 18 20.05 -1.17 -2.80
N ILE A 19 20.41 -0.29 -1.85
CA ILE A 19 21.79 0.07 -1.55
C ILE A 19 22.52 -1.09 -0.87
N VAL A 20 21.90 -1.72 0.15
CA VAL A 20 22.46 -2.86 0.89
C VAL A 20 22.76 -4.05 -0.03
N PHE A 21 21.91 -4.30 -1.03
CA PHE A 21 22.18 -5.34 -2.04
C PHE A 21 23.52 -5.13 -2.76
N LEU A 22 23.87 -3.87 -3.09
CA LEU A 22 25.12 -3.55 -3.78
C LEU A 22 26.35 -3.83 -2.92
N PHE A 23 26.27 -3.60 -1.60
CA PHE A 23 27.43 -3.63 -0.71
C PHE A 23 27.57 -4.91 0.13
N VAL A 24 26.47 -5.45 0.67
CA VAL A 24 26.50 -6.53 1.66
C VAL A 24 26.30 -7.91 1.01
N LYS A 25 25.55 -7.99 -0.09
CA LYS A 25 25.22 -9.23 -0.84
C LYS A 25 24.65 -10.39 -0.01
N ASN A 26 24.23 -10.15 1.24
CA ASN A 26 23.56 -11.14 2.08
C ASN A 26 22.06 -11.18 1.73
N LYS A 27 21.62 -12.27 1.10
CA LYS A 27 20.25 -12.46 0.62
C LYS A 27 19.20 -12.44 1.74
N GLU A 28 19.52 -12.96 2.93
CA GLU A 28 18.56 -13.02 4.05
C GLU A 28 18.20 -11.63 4.55
N VAL A 29 19.23 -10.78 4.76
CA VAL A 29 19.05 -9.38 5.18
C VAL A 29 18.17 -8.63 4.18
N ILE A 30 18.41 -8.85 2.89
CA ILE A 30 17.67 -8.23 1.80
C ILE A 30 16.20 -8.66 1.84
N ILE A 31 15.91 -9.95 2.00
CA ILE A 31 14.54 -10.45 2.11
C ILE A 31 13.85 -9.85 3.35
N ILE A 32 14.50 -9.86 4.52
CA ILE A 32 13.95 -9.30 5.75
C ILE A 32 13.60 -7.81 5.58
N MET A 33 14.49 -7.03 4.98
CA MET A 33 14.22 -5.60 4.69
C MET A 33 13.05 -5.42 3.73
N HIS A 34 12.96 -6.25 2.68
CA HIS A 34 11.83 -6.23 1.75
C HIS A 34 10.49 -6.55 2.46
N LEU A 35 10.48 -7.52 3.37
CA LEU A 35 9.31 -7.88 4.17
C LEU A 35 8.86 -6.73 5.07
N ILE A 36 9.81 -6.09 5.76
CA ILE A 36 9.53 -4.94 6.63
C ILE A 36 8.97 -3.76 5.80
N ALA A 37 9.61 -3.44 4.68
CA ALA A 37 9.14 -2.39 3.77
C ALA A 37 7.72 -2.68 3.26
N SER A 38 7.47 -3.93 2.85
CA SER A 38 6.17 -4.41 2.39
C SER A 38 5.11 -4.30 3.49
N PHE A 39 5.43 -4.73 4.71
CA PHE A 39 4.52 -4.63 5.86
C PHE A 39 4.06 -3.19 6.07
N PHE A 40 4.99 -2.24 6.19
CA PHE A 40 4.64 -0.83 6.43
C PHE A 40 3.84 -0.21 5.28
N THR A 41 4.24 -0.52 4.04
CA THR A 41 3.57 0.00 2.84
C THR A 41 2.13 -0.52 2.74
N TYR A 42 1.91 -1.82 2.91
CA TYR A 42 0.58 -2.42 2.81
C TYR A 42 -0.28 -2.05 4.02
N TYR A 43 0.31 -2.00 5.21
CA TYR A 43 -0.39 -1.58 6.43
C TYR A 43 -0.85 -0.12 6.39
N ALA A 44 -0.15 0.75 5.66
CA ALA A 44 -0.52 2.14 5.51
C ALA A 44 -1.95 2.31 4.93
N PHE A 45 -2.37 1.43 4.01
CA PHE A 45 -3.68 1.52 3.36
C PHE A 45 -4.87 1.57 4.32
N ARG A 46 -4.76 0.94 5.49
CA ARG A 46 -5.82 0.99 6.51
C ARG A 46 -6.20 2.41 6.92
N PHE A 47 -5.25 3.36 6.88
CA PHE A 47 -5.49 4.74 7.26
C PHE A 47 -6.31 5.49 6.22
N LEU A 48 -6.14 5.17 4.93
CA LEU A 48 -7.01 5.69 3.87
C LEU A 48 -8.43 5.16 4.03
N LEU A 49 -8.57 3.87 4.35
CA LEU A 49 -9.87 3.27 4.63
C LEU A 49 -10.54 3.93 5.85
N ALA A 50 -9.79 4.08 6.95
CA ALA A 50 -10.26 4.73 8.16
C ALA A 50 -10.75 6.16 7.91
N MET A 51 -9.98 6.94 7.13
CA MET A 51 -10.35 8.31 6.72
C MET A 51 -11.66 8.32 5.94
N ASN A 52 -11.82 7.45 4.94
CA ASN A 52 -13.05 7.40 4.16
C ASN A 52 -14.27 6.99 5.01
N LEU A 53 -14.11 6.03 5.90
CA LEU A 53 -15.18 5.59 6.80
C LEU A 53 -15.60 6.71 7.77
N PHE A 54 -14.64 7.50 8.25
CA PHE A 54 -14.91 8.67 9.09
C PHE A 54 -15.79 9.71 8.36
N LEU A 55 -15.54 9.95 7.07
CA LEU A 55 -16.33 10.91 6.28
C LEU A 55 -17.78 10.45 6.02
N ILE A 56 -18.05 9.15 5.92
CA ILE A 56 -19.43 8.64 5.74
C ILE A 56 -20.19 8.60 7.06
N ARG A 57 -19.53 8.23 8.14
CA ARG A 57 -20.16 8.07 9.46
C ARG A 57 -19.30 8.78 10.51
N PRO A 58 -19.56 10.06 10.81
CA PRO A 58 -18.82 10.77 11.86
C PRO A 58 -19.00 10.09 13.24
N ASN A 59 -20.21 9.59 13.53
CA ASN A 59 -20.53 8.84 14.75
C ASN A 59 -19.98 7.40 14.74
N PHE A 60 -19.26 7.00 13.70
CA PHE A 60 -18.55 5.72 13.68
C PHE A 60 -17.51 5.63 14.82
N ILE A 61 -17.26 6.71 15.56
CA ILE A 61 -16.48 6.73 16.80
C ILE A 61 -17.02 5.73 17.84
N GLU A 62 -18.32 5.43 17.88
CA GLU A 62 -18.90 4.53 18.90
C GLU A 62 -18.48 3.05 18.75
N ASP A 63 -18.08 2.60 17.55
CA ASP A 63 -17.64 1.22 17.31
C ASP A 63 -16.09 1.11 17.22
N GLN A 64 -15.38 1.79 18.14
CA GLN A 64 -13.91 1.78 18.18
C GLN A 64 -13.33 0.36 18.30
N PHE A 65 -14.00 -0.53 19.03
CA PHE A 65 -13.52 -1.89 19.27
C PHE A 65 -13.45 -2.70 17.96
N LYS A 66 -14.54 -2.73 17.17
CA LYS A 66 -14.55 -3.49 15.90
C LYS A 66 -13.56 -2.95 14.89
N LYS A 67 -13.33 -1.63 14.85
CA LYS A 67 -12.30 -1.05 13.97
C LYS A 67 -10.89 -1.45 14.39
N ARG A 68 -10.58 -1.33 15.68
CA ARG A 68 -9.28 -1.72 16.23
C ARG A 68 -9.05 -3.21 15.98
N LEU A 69 -10.07 -4.04 16.20
CA LEU A 69 -10.01 -5.47 15.93
C LEU A 69 -9.78 -5.76 14.45
N PHE A 70 -10.52 -5.12 13.53
CA PHE A 70 -10.31 -5.28 12.09
C PHE A 70 -8.88 -4.88 11.66
N PHE A 71 -8.37 -3.74 12.13
CA PHE A 71 -7.02 -3.31 11.80
C PHE A 71 -5.93 -4.20 12.42
N LEU A 72 -6.17 -4.71 13.63
CA LEU A 72 -5.29 -5.65 14.30
C LEU A 72 -5.26 -6.98 13.55
N LEU A 73 -6.42 -7.53 13.20
CA LEU A 73 -6.52 -8.76 12.41
C LEU A 73 -5.85 -8.61 11.04
N TYR A 74 -6.04 -7.47 10.37
CA TYR A 74 -5.36 -7.16 9.12
C TYR A 74 -3.83 -7.11 9.31
N ALA A 75 -3.32 -6.47 10.37
CA ALA A 75 -1.91 -6.44 10.68
C ALA A 75 -1.34 -7.85 10.95
N ILE A 76 -2.07 -8.65 11.73
CA ILE A 76 -1.67 -10.01 12.09
C ILE A 76 -1.65 -10.90 10.87
N LEU A 77 -2.70 -10.90 10.05
CA LEU A 77 -2.74 -11.69 8.80
C LEU A 77 -1.61 -11.29 7.86
N LEU A 78 -1.35 -9.99 7.72
CA LEU A 78 -0.25 -9.49 6.90
C LEU A 78 1.11 -9.97 7.44
N ALA A 79 1.36 -9.82 8.74
CA ALA A 79 2.60 -10.27 9.38
C ALA A 79 2.79 -11.79 9.26
N ILE A 80 1.75 -12.57 9.51
CA ILE A 80 1.76 -14.02 9.37
C ILE A 80 2.08 -14.41 7.93
N GLY A 81 1.38 -13.85 6.94
CA GLY A 81 1.61 -14.21 5.54
C GLY A 81 3.00 -13.84 5.03
N LEU A 82 3.52 -12.68 5.42
CA LEU A 82 4.89 -12.27 5.13
C LEU A 82 5.92 -13.21 5.77
N THR A 83 5.68 -13.63 7.02
CA THR A 83 6.55 -14.55 7.77
C THR A 83 6.51 -15.96 7.20
N ILE A 84 5.32 -16.48 6.87
CA ILE A 84 5.18 -17.77 6.19
C ILE A 84 5.88 -17.72 4.83
N GLY A 85 5.70 -16.62 4.07
CA GLY A 85 6.38 -16.40 2.79
C GLY A 85 7.91 -16.49 2.88
N TYR A 86 8.49 -16.03 3.99
CA TYR A 86 9.91 -16.21 4.28
C TYR A 86 10.29 -17.67 4.55
N PHE A 87 9.65 -18.31 5.53
CA PHE A 87 10.05 -19.66 5.98
C PHE A 87 9.76 -20.80 5.00
N THR A 88 8.97 -20.53 3.96
CA THR A 88 8.60 -21.51 2.93
C THR A 88 9.29 -21.24 1.60
N ASP A 89 10.30 -20.36 1.58
CA ASP A 89 11.04 -19.93 0.38
C ASP A 89 10.13 -19.40 -0.74
N ALA A 90 8.97 -18.86 -0.37
CA ALA A 90 8.02 -18.25 -1.30
C ALA A 90 8.57 -16.96 -1.91
N ILE A 91 9.55 -16.35 -1.25
CA ILE A 91 10.21 -15.11 -1.65
C ILE A 91 11.69 -15.41 -1.74
N HIS A 92 12.25 -15.25 -2.93
CA HIS A 92 13.70 -15.36 -3.14
C HIS A 92 14.21 -14.14 -3.88
N ILE A 93 15.53 -13.94 -3.86
CA ILE A 93 16.18 -12.80 -4.50
C ILE A 93 16.74 -13.22 -5.85
N SER A 94 16.35 -12.50 -6.90
CA SER A 94 16.88 -12.67 -8.26
C SER A 94 18.35 -12.30 -8.32
N ARG A 95 19.00 -12.62 -9.44
CA ARG A 95 20.42 -12.26 -9.69
C ARG A 95 20.67 -10.74 -9.63
N TYR A 96 19.63 -9.93 -9.82
CA TYR A 96 19.70 -8.48 -9.84
C TYR A 96 19.24 -7.83 -8.52
N GLY A 97 18.98 -8.63 -7.47
CA GLY A 97 18.64 -8.10 -6.14
C GLY A 97 17.17 -7.79 -5.93
N TYR A 98 16.31 -8.26 -6.84
CA TYR A 98 14.87 -8.06 -6.72
C TYR A 98 14.18 -9.24 -6.04
N PRO A 99 13.13 -9.00 -5.25
CA PRO A 99 12.28 -10.07 -4.77
C PRO A 99 11.53 -10.72 -5.93
N VAL A 100 11.47 -12.05 -5.89
CA VAL A 100 10.69 -12.90 -6.79
C VAL A 100 9.75 -13.73 -5.95
N TRP A 101 8.48 -13.72 -6.31
CA TRP A 101 7.39 -14.31 -5.52
C TRP A 101 6.87 -15.59 -6.15
N SER A 102 6.56 -16.57 -5.32
CA SER A 102 5.79 -17.74 -5.71
C SER A 102 4.34 -17.37 -6.04
N LEU A 103 3.65 -18.21 -6.81
CA LEU A 103 2.25 -18.01 -7.18
C LEU A 103 1.34 -17.87 -5.96
N TRP A 104 1.49 -18.75 -4.97
CA TRP A 104 0.60 -18.73 -3.81
C TRP A 104 0.83 -17.47 -2.96
N PHE A 105 2.08 -17.01 -2.84
CA PHE A 105 2.40 -15.79 -2.08
C PHE A 105 1.85 -14.55 -2.80
N PHE A 106 1.99 -14.51 -4.12
CA PHE A 106 1.37 -13.49 -4.96
C PHE A 106 -0.15 -13.44 -4.80
N LEU A 107 -0.84 -14.59 -4.87
CA LEU A 107 -2.28 -14.68 -4.67
C LEU A 107 -2.69 -14.24 -3.26
N PHE A 108 -1.95 -14.66 -2.24
CA PHE A 108 -2.17 -14.23 -0.87
C PHE A 108 -2.10 -12.70 -0.73
N ILE A 109 -1.04 -12.06 -1.25
CA ILE A 109 -0.87 -10.61 -1.18
C ILE A 109 -1.95 -9.88 -1.99
N ILE A 110 -2.32 -10.36 -3.17
CA ILE A 110 -3.40 -9.75 -3.97
C ILE A 110 -4.74 -9.82 -3.24
N ILE A 111 -5.08 -10.98 -2.68
CA ILE A 111 -6.36 -11.16 -1.99
C ILE A 111 -6.40 -10.29 -0.73
N LEU A 112 -5.32 -10.30 0.06
CA LEU A 112 -5.29 -9.56 1.31
C LEU A 112 -5.20 -8.05 1.09
N VAL A 113 -4.27 -7.57 0.26
CA VAL A 113 -4.06 -6.13 0.03
C VAL A 113 -5.07 -5.59 -0.97
N GLY A 114 -5.25 -6.26 -2.10
CA GLY A 114 -6.22 -5.86 -3.12
C GLY A 114 -7.66 -6.00 -2.63
N GLY A 115 -8.01 -7.18 -2.12
CA GLY A 115 -9.36 -7.52 -1.67
C GLY A 115 -9.76 -6.86 -0.35
N CYS A 116 -8.90 -6.88 0.68
CA CYS A 116 -9.28 -6.37 2.01
C CYS A 116 -8.90 -4.91 2.27
N ALA A 117 -8.05 -4.29 1.44
CA ALA A 117 -7.69 -2.88 1.59
C ALA A 117 -8.05 -2.02 0.38
N ILE A 118 -7.47 -2.28 -0.79
CA ILE A 118 -7.60 -1.39 -1.97
C ILE A 118 -9.06 -1.32 -2.47
N LEU A 119 -9.71 -2.46 -2.71
CA LEU A 119 -11.09 -2.50 -3.19
C LEU A 119 -12.07 -1.80 -2.22
N PRO A 120 -12.04 -2.07 -0.90
CA PRO A 120 -12.82 -1.31 0.07
C PRO A 120 -12.54 0.18 0.05
N ILE A 121 -11.26 0.58 -0.08
CA ILE A 121 -10.89 2.00 -0.14
C ILE A 121 -11.55 2.68 -1.35
N LEU A 122 -11.43 2.09 -2.54
CA LEU A 122 -12.02 2.63 -3.77
C LEU A 122 -13.54 2.69 -3.69
N ALA A 123 -14.19 1.62 -3.20
CA ALA A 123 -15.64 1.55 -3.07
C ALA A 123 -16.18 2.60 -2.08
N VAL A 124 -15.56 2.70 -0.90
CA VAL A 124 -15.95 3.70 0.11
C VAL A 124 -15.62 5.11 -0.39
N SER A 125 -14.49 5.32 -1.08
CA SER A 125 -14.17 6.62 -1.65
C SER A 125 -15.19 7.08 -2.68
N TYR A 126 -15.58 6.21 -3.61
CA TYR A 126 -16.61 6.54 -4.58
C TYR A 126 -17.94 6.91 -3.88
N LYS A 127 -18.31 6.14 -2.84
CA LYS A 127 -19.50 6.44 -2.03
C LYS A 127 -19.41 7.82 -1.38
N VAL A 128 -18.30 8.17 -0.73
CA VAL A 128 -18.07 9.52 -0.17
C VAL A 128 -18.23 10.59 -1.24
N PHE A 129 -17.58 10.43 -2.40
CA PHE A 129 -17.65 11.39 -3.51
C PHE A 129 -19.10 11.62 -3.99
N SER A 130 -19.89 10.56 -4.05
CA SER A 130 -21.30 10.64 -4.48
C SER A 130 -22.20 11.36 -3.47
N MET A 131 -21.89 11.28 -2.18
CA MET A 131 -22.67 11.90 -1.09
C MET A 131 -22.37 13.40 -0.88
N MET A 132 -21.25 13.91 -1.40
CA MET A 132 -20.88 15.31 -1.23
C MET A 132 -21.78 16.26 -2.03
N LYS A 133 -22.48 17.16 -1.34
CA LYS A 133 -23.33 18.20 -1.95
C LYS A 133 -22.54 19.45 -2.35
N TYR A 134 -21.59 19.87 -1.53
CA TYR A 134 -20.83 21.10 -1.76
C TYR A 134 -19.80 20.94 -2.88
N ARG A 135 -19.94 21.75 -3.95
CA ARG A 135 -19.11 21.68 -5.17
C ARG A 135 -17.61 21.81 -4.88
N ILE A 136 -17.21 22.70 -3.98
CA ILE A 136 -15.81 22.94 -3.62
C ILE A 136 -15.21 21.69 -2.95
N LEU A 137 -15.92 21.14 -1.96
CA LEU A 137 -15.48 19.95 -1.24
C LEU A 137 -15.42 18.73 -2.17
N LYS A 138 -16.43 18.58 -3.03
CA LYS A 138 -16.49 17.51 -4.04
C LYS A 138 -15.32 17.55 -5.01
N ARG A 139 -14.93 18.74 -5.50
CA ARG A 139 -13.77 18.90 -6.39
C ARG A 139 -12.45 18.56 -5.70
N ARG A 140 -12.29 18.92 -4.43
CA ARG A 140 -11.09 18.58 -3.65
C ARG A 140 -11.01 17.07 -3.37
N TYR A 141 -12.13 16.48 -2.96
CA TYR A 141 -12.19 15.06 -2.72
C TYR A 141 -12.00 14.23 -4.00
N PHE A 142 -12.41 14.75 -5.15
CA PHE A 142 -12.09 14.14 -6.45
C PHE A 142 -10.58 14.00 -6.66
N LEU A 143 -9.77 15.00 -6.28
CA LEU A 143 -8.30 14.89 -6.38
C LEU A 143 -7.76 13.78 -5.47
N PHE A 144 -8.28 13.65 -4.25
CA PHE A 144 -7.96 12.54 -3.36
C PHE A 144 -8.31 11.18 -3.98
N TYR A 145 -9.53 11.06 -4.52
CA TYR A 145 -9.99 9.84 -5.19
C TYR A 145 -9.11 9.48 -6.40
N VAL A 146 -8.80 10.45 -7.26
CA VAL A 146 -7.88 10.27 -8.39
C VAL A 146 -6.50 9.83 -7.90
N GLY A 147 -5.98 10.45 -6.84
CA GLY A 147 -4.71 10.06 -6.24
C GLY A 147 -4.68 8.59 -5.81
N ILE A 148 -5.72 8.11 -5.11
CA ILE A 148 -5.85 6.69 -4.74
C ILE A 148 -6.01 5.80 -5.97
N PHE A 149 -6.87 6.20 -6.91
CA PHE A 149 -7.17 5.43 -8.11
C PHE A 149 -5.93 5.25 -8.99
N CYS A 150 -5.06 6.27 -9.11
CA CYS A 150 -3.81 6.17 -9.85
C CYS A 150 -2.68 5.51 -9.03
N PHE A 151 -2.68 5.66 -7.70
CA PHE A 151 -1.70 4.97 -6.86
C PHE A 151 -1.94 3.45 -6.77
N SER A 152 -3.19 3.00 -6.85
CA SER A 152 -3.55 1.59 -6.69
C SER A 152 -2.96 0.66 -7.78
N PRO A 153 -3.03 0.98 -9.10
CA PRO A 153 -2.38 0.22 -10.16
C PRO A 153 -0.89 0.03 -9.97
N LEU A 154 -0.17 1.01 -9.39
CA LEU A 154 1.26 0.88 -9.13
C LEU A 154 1.56 -0.31 -8.21
N LEU A 155 0.72 -0.56 -7.19
CA LEU A 155 0.91 -1.72 -6.32
C LEU A 155 0.67 -3.04 -7.05
N PHE A 156 -0.37 -3.11 -7.88
CA PHE A 156 -0.60 -4.30 -8.68
C PHE A 156 0.53 -4.53 -9.70
N LEU A 157 1.09 -3.47 -10.28
CA LEU A 157 2.28 -3.56 -11.13
C LEU A 157 3.49 -4.08 -10.35
N ILE A 158 3.72 -3.61 -9.12
CA ILE A 158 4.78 -4.14 -8.24
C ILE A 158 4.56 -5.63 -7.95
N PHE A 159 3.34 -6.04 -7.62
CA PHE A 159 3.03 -7.45 -7.33
C PHE A 159 3.26 -8.33 -8.56
N LEU A 160 2.76 -7.89 -9.71
CA LEU A 160 2.94 -8.61 -10.97
C LEU A 160 4.41 -8.64 -11.38
N SER A 161 5.14 -7.55 -11.15
CA SER A 161 6.59 -7.44 -11.41
C SER A 161 7.41 -8.40 -10.54
N ASN A 162 7.00 -8.61 -9.28
CA ASN A 162 7.68 -9.56 -8.39
C ASN A 162 7.30 -11.00 -8.71
N PHE A 163 6.09 -11.26 -9.20
CA PHE A 163 5.66 -12.61 -9.58
C PHE A 163 6.25 -13.07 -10.92
N LEU A 164 6.18 -12.23 -11.97
CA LEU A 164 6.59 -12.62 -13.32
C LEU A 164 8.11 -12.53 -13.56
N ASP A 165 8.85 -11.89 -12.65
CA ASP A 165 10.29 -11.59 -12.77
C ASP A 165 10.72 -11.09 -14.17
N ASN A 166 9.88 -10.24 -14.78
CA ASN A 166 10.08 -9.77 -16.14
C ASN A 166 10.76 -8.38 -16.16
N TYR A 167 11.84 -8.25 -16.92
CA TYR A 167 12.61 -7.00 -17.02
C TYR A 167 11.77 -5.82 -17.56
N LEU A 168 10.97 -6.02 -18.61
CA LEU A 168 10.15 -4.96 -19.20
C LEU A 168 9.10 -4.48 -18.19
N LEU A 169 8.45 -5.41 -17.48
CA LEU A 169 7.47 -5.06 -16.46
C LEU A 169 8.12 -4.32 -15.28
N ARG A 170 9.33 -4.72 -14.87
CA ARG A 170 10.13 -4.00 -13.87
C ARG A 170 10.43 -2.57 -14.32
N LEU A 171 10.87 -2.39 -15.56
CA LEU A 171 11.16 -1.07 -16.13
C LEU A 171 9.90 -0.17 -16.15
N ILE A 172 8.77 -0.70 -16.62
CA ILE A 172 7.48 0.01 -16.62
C ILE A 172 7.10 0.41 -15.18
N THR A 173 7.24 -0.51 -14.24
CA THR A 173 6.94 -0.28 -12.82
C THR A 173 7.85 0.82 -12.24
N SER A 174 9.15 0.80 -12.55
CA SER A 174 10.09 1.83 -12.13
C SER A 174 9.74 3.20 -12.70
N ILE A 175 9.43 3.29 -14.00
CA ILE A 175 9.01 4.55 -14.62
C ILE A 175 7.72 5.08 -13.99
N TYR A 176 6.72 4.21 -13.80
CA TYR A 176 5.46 4.59 -13.16
C TYR A 176 5.68 5.04 -11.70
N SER A 177 6.61 4.40 -10.99
CA SER A 177 6.91 4.74 -9.61
C SER A 177 7.49 6.14 -9.43
N LEU A 178 8.08 6.75 -10.48
CA LEU A 178 8.51 8.16 -10.45
C LEU A 178 7.34 9.13 -10.27
N LEU A 179 6.12 8.72 -10.62
CA LEU A 179 4.90 9.51 -10.41
C LEU A 179 4.33 9.37 -8.99
N THR A 180 4.89 8.48 -8.16
CA THR A 180 4.42 8.24 -6.77
C THR A 180 4.32 9.51 -5.94
N PRO A 181 5.31 10.42 -5.92
CA PRO A 181 5.21 11.66 -5.14
C PRO A 181 4.03 12.54 -5.57
N PHE A 182 3.74 12.57 -6.88
CA PHE A 182 2.59 13.30 -7.42
C PHE A 182 1.26 12.69 -6.95
N TRP A 183 1.12 11.37 -6.99
CA TRP A 183 -0.08 10.69 -6.49
C TRP A 183 -0.27 10.87 -4.98
N LEU A 184 0.81 10.74 -4.20
CA LEU A 184 0.78 10.98 -2.75
C LEU A 184 0.43 12.43 -2.41
N TYR A 185 0.91 13.39 -3.20
CA TYR A 185 0.54 14.80 -3.06
C TYR A 185 -0.97 15.00 -3.28
N LEU A 186 -1.57 14.41 -4.31
CA LEU A 186 -3.02 14.51 -4.56
C LEU A 186 -3.85 13.90 -3.41
N ILE A 187 -3.41 12.75 -2.89
CA ILE A 187 -4.04 12.11 -1.71
C ILE A 187 -3.98 13.07 -0.51
N TYR A 188 -2.83 13.69 -0.25
CA TYR A 188 -2.69 14.61 0.88
C TYR A 188 -3.49 15.90 0.69
N TYR A 189 -3.37 16.54 -0.47
CA TYR A 189 -4.03 17.81 -0.78
C TYR A 189 -5.56 17.71 -0.67
N GLY A 190 -6.15 16.60 -1.14
CA GLY A 190 -7.59 16.40 -1.05
C GLY A 190 -8.12 16.20 0.38
N ILE A 191 -7.26 15.86 1.35
CA ILE A 191 -7.63 15.68 2.77
C ILE A 191 -7.27 16.89 3.63
N ALA A 192 -6.06 17.44 3.47
CA ALA A 192 -5.40 18.26 4.51
C ALA A 192 -6.04 19.62 4.79
N LYS A 193 -6.84 20.17 3.86
CA LYS A 193 -7.43 21.52 4.02
C LYS A 193 -8.90 21.52 4.50
N ASN A 194 -9.32 20.46 5.20
CA ASN A 194 -10.64 20.37 5.82
C ASN A 194 -10.58 20.52 7.36
N LEU A 195 -9.43 20.95 7.90
CA LEU A 195 -9.18 21.12 9.35
C LEU A 195 -9.00 22.59 9.78
N ASP A 196 -9.13 23.54 8.85
CA ASP A 196 -9.17 24.99 9.13
C ASP A 196 -10.47 25.59 8.57
#